data_AF-A0A0B2JXJ0-F1
#
_entry.id   AF-A0A0B2JXJ0-F1
#
_cell.length_a   1.000
_cell.length_b   1.000
_cell.length_c   1.000
_cell.angle_alpha   90.00
_cell.angle_beta   90.00
_cell.angle_gamma   90.00
#
_symmetry.space_group_name_H-M   'P 1'
#
loop_
_entity.id
_entity.type
_entity.pdbx_description
1 polymer ?
#
loop_
_entity_poly.entity_id
_entity_poly.type
_entity_poly.pdbx_seq_one_letter_code
_entity_poly.pdbx_strand_id
1 'polypeptide(L)'
;MIFTPTKDENAVISLIHQFINSDYAIIRVTPTMADKNIIDANGNFRRIMEDANLIKYDKLANGKRISYPATFIQSNKTTSFKLNMYKASKRGDRRFSIGDISNKVKNHEIELNDLLYIFITTDCAGEKHIYMINTTHNIPSSNILKETLGEDAISTALEELLPTLRHIIHNGPYENCKGEGKIAPKDAGDTFEALVGIETNNNAGADYKGLIEFKTKRSNTMDTLFTLRPCFEGTPIAEIEPVDRKRVSAFAREYGYESDNHPGMKSLYITIAAQPSPRNNQNFYLAVNYDKKRVELLHIEENKDVLTAFWDFNDLRSELAHKHPSTLWINTTVELEGSNGITALFKYNSISFSRSPNFTTFLTMIEIGAISYDWRGYTTPEGNYSGKNHGNAWRINKSFKDLLFESLIELDL
;
A
#
# COMPACT_ATOMS: atom_id res chain seq x y z
N MET A 1 -10.54 -8.75 -19.72
CA MET A 1 -11.57 -9.12 -18.73
C MET A 1 -10.93 -8.93 -17.37
N ILE A 2 -11.33 -7.88 -16.64
CA ILE A 2 -10.87 -7.66 -15.27
C ILE A 2 -11.71 -8.60 -14.42
N PHE A 3 -11.09 -9.63 -13.85
CA PHE A 3 -11.78 -10.59 -12.99
C PHE A 3 -11.89 -9.99 -11.60
N THR A 4 -12.88 -9.12 -11.39
CA THR A 4 -13.15 -8.54 -10.07
C THR A 4 -13.65 -9.64 -9.13
N PRO A 5 -13.06 -9.82 -7.93
CA PRO A 5 -13.56 -10.76 -6.95
C PRO A 5 -14.97 -10.39 -6.47
N THR A 6 -15.79 -11.40 -6.15
CA THR A 6 -17.07 -11.18 -5.47
C THR A 6 -16.85 -10.71 -4.02
N LYS A 7 -17.93 -10.33 -3.32
CA LYS A 7 -17.85 -9.95 -1.90
C LYS A 7 -17.28 -11.08 -1.03
N ASP A 8 -17.75 -12.31 -1.26
CA ASP A 8 -17.31 -13.47 -0.48
C ASP A 8 -15.86 -13.85 -0.80
N GLU A 9 -15.46 -13.74 -2.07
CA GLU A 9 -14.07 -13.95 -2.47
C GLU A 9 -13.14 -12.91 -1.87
N ASN A 10 -13.56 -11.63 -1.80
CA ASN A 10 -12.80 -10.59 -1.11
C ASN A 10 -12.65 -10.90 0.38
N ALA A 11 -13.67 -11.46 1.06
CA ALA A 11 -13.55 -11.85 2.45
C ALA A 11 -12.50 -12.96 2.66
N VAL A 12 -12.41 -13.91 1.73
CA VAL A 12 -11.37 -14.96 1.76
C VAL A 12 -9.99 -14.38 1.44
N ILE A 13 -9.89 -13.45 0.49
CA ILE A 13 -8.63 -12.73 0.21
C ILE A 13 -8.16 -11.98 1.46
N SER A 14 -9.06 -11.24 2.13
CA SER A 14 -8.77 -10.55 3.39
C SER A 14 -8.28 -11.51 4.47
N LEU A 15 -8.85 -12.72 4.57
CA LEU A 15 -8.39 -13.76 5.50
C LEU A 15 -6.97 -14.23 5.17
N ILE A 16 -6.69 -14.55 3.90
CA ILE A 16 -5.34 -14.96 3.47
C ILE A 16 -4.32 -13.86 3.77
N HIS A 17 -4.70 -12.61 3.51
CA HIS A 17 -3.89 -11.42 3.74
C HIS A 17 -3.52 -11.20 5.21
N GLN A 18 -4.18 -11.87 6.17
CA GLN A 18 -3.78 -11.85 7.59
C GLN A 18 -2.49 -12.63 7.86
N PHE A 19 -2.11 -13.55 6.96
CA PHE A 19 -0.97 -14.44 7.12
C PHE A 19 0.23 -14.06 6.26
N ILE A 20 0.03 -13.24 5.20
CA ILE A 20 1.07 -12.93 4.22
C ILE A 20 1.08 -11.45 3.86
N ASN A 21 2.27 -10.95 3.54
CA ASN A 21 2.47 -9.64 2.93
C ASN A 21 3.08 -9.82 1.55
N SER A 22 2.27 -10.27 0.60
CA SER A 22 2.75 -10.56 -0.76
C SER A 22 1.73 -10.12 -1.79
N ASP A 23 2.22 -9.49 -2.85
CA ASP A 23 1.42 -9.29 -4.05
C ASP A 23 0.94 -10.66 -4.57
N TYR A 24 -0.26 -10.66 -5.13
CA TYR A 24 -0.88 -11.87 -5.66
C TYR A 24 -1.49 -11.62 -7.03
N ALA A 25 -1.68 -12.71 -7.78
CA ALA A 25 -2.41 -12.73 -9.03
C ALA A 25 -3.66 -13.59 -8.87
N ILE A 26 -4.77 -13.10 -9.42
CA ILE A 26 -6.04 -13.82 -9.45
C ILE A 26 -6.36 -14.32 -10.85
N ILE A 27 -6.92 -15.52 -10.93
CA ILE A 27 -7.32 -16.17 -12.18
C ILE A 27 -8.69 -16.80 -11.97
N ARG A 28 -9.64 -16.47 -12.85
CA ARG A 28 -10.94 -17.14 -12.92
C ARG A 28 -10.82 -18.38 -13.81
N VAL A 29 -11.13 -19.56 -13.28
CA VAL A 29 -11.02 -20.82 -14.03
C VAL A 29 -12.07 -20.87 -15.13
N THR A 30 -11.63 -20.96 -16.38
CA THR A 30 -12.53 -21.09 -17.54
C THR A 30 -12.51 -22.51 -18.11
N PRO A 31 -13.54 -22.92 -18.88
CA PRO A 31 -13.52 -24.24 -19.54
C PRO A 31 -12.28 -24.44 -20.41
N THR A 32 -11.86 -23.41 -21.15
CA THR A 32 -10.67 -23.49 -22.01
C THR A 32 -9.38 -23.70 -21.19
N MET A 33 -9.29 -23.11 -20.00
CA MET A 33 -8.13 -23.32 -19.11
C MET A 33 -8.13 -24.75 -18.56
N ALA A 34 -9.28 -25.26 -18.12
CA ALA A 34 -9.43 -26.63 -17.63
C ALA A 34 -9.09 -27.66 -18.72
N ASP A 35 -9.50 -27.41 -19.97
CA ASP A 35 -9.32 -28.36 -21.07
C ASP A 35 -7.92 -28.28 -21.69
N LYS A 36 -7.46 -27.07 -22.03
CA LYS A 36 -6.22 -26.87 -22.80
C LYS A 36 -5.01 -26.61 -21.92
N ASN A 37 -5.22 -26.21 -20.67
CA ASN A 37 -4.17 -25.76 -19.75
C ASN A 37 -3.28 -24.66 -20.35
N ILE A 38 -3.93 -23.70 -21.01
CA ILE A 38 -3.30 -22.54 -21.63
C ILE A 38 -3.90 -21.30 -20.97
N ILE A 39 -3.09 -20.60 -20.17
CA ILE A 39 -3.52 -19.42 -19.42
C ILE A 39 -2.65 -18.23 -19.85
N ASP A 40 -3.27 -17.11 -20.20
CA ASP A 40 -2.53 -15.91 -20.54
C ASP A 40 -1.89 -15.29 -19.30
N ALA A 41 -0.59 -15.00 -19.39
CA ALA A 41 0.14 -14.33 -18.32
C ALA A 41 -0.20 -12.83 -18.34
N ASN A 42 -1.25 -12.45 -17.61
CA ASN A 42 -1.67 -11.05 -17.51
C ASN A 42 -0.57 -10.17 -16.89
N GLY A 43 -0.76 -8.84 -16.93
CA GLY A 43 0.25 -7.89 -16.45
C GLY A 43 0.67 -8.13 -14.99
N ASN A 44 -0.32 -8.37 -14.12
CA ASN A 44 -0.07 -8.59 -12.69
C ASN A 44 0.67 -9.90 -12.43
N PHE A 45 0.24 -11.01 -13.05
CA PHE A 45 0.94 -12.31 -12.92
C PHE A 45 2.41 -12.21 -13.39
N ARG A 46 2.66 -11.55 -14.53
CA ARG A 46 4.03 -11.34 -15.02
C ARG A 46 4.86 -10.53 -14.03
N ARG A 47 4.25 -9.49 -13.45
CA ARG A 47 4.89 -8.59 -12.48
C ARG A 47 5.31 -9.36 -11.22
N ILE A 48 4.40 -10.08 -10.55
CA ILE A 48 4.73 -10.78 -9.29
C ILE A 48 5.85 -11.81 -9.49
N MET A 49 5.87 -12.47 -10.66
CA MET A 49 6.91 -13.46 -10.99
C MET A 49 8.27 -12.79 -11.31
N GLU A 50 8.25 -11.62 -11.96
CA GLU A 50 9.45 -10.83 -12.24
C GLU A 50 10.03 -10.20 -10.97
N ASP A 51 9.18 -9.65 -10.10
CA ASP A 51 9.58 -9.06 -8.81
C ASP A 51 10.20 -10.12 -7.89
N ALA A 52 9.70 -11.36 -7.94
CA ALA A 52 10.30 -12.51 -7.26
C ALA A 52 11.58 -13.04 -7.93
N ASN A 53 12.05 -12.42 -9.02
CA ASN A 53 13.18 -12.86 -9.85
C ASN A 53 13.05 -14.29 -10.42
N LEU A 54 11.82 -14.78 -10.60
CA LEU A 54 11.57 -16.12 -11.15
C LEU A 54 11.59 -16.13 -12.69
N ILE A 55 11.06 -15.10 -13.34
CA ILE A 55 11.09 -15.01 -14.81
C ILE A 55 10.99 -13.58 -15.32
N LYS A 56 11.70 -13.29 -16.41
CA LYS A 56 11.48 -12.11 -17.26
C LYS A 56 11.02 -12.58 -18.63
N TYR A 57 9.71 -12.55 -18.89
CA TYR A 57 9.13 -13.06 -20.14
C TYR A 57 9.74 -12.41 -21.39
N ASP A 58 10.10 -11.12 -21.33
CA ASP A 58 10.71 -10.41 -22.45
C ASP A 58 12.10 -10.96 -22.82
N LYS A 59 12.79 -11.60 -21.88
CA LYS A 59 14.07 -12.29 -22.11
C LYS A 59 13.89 -13.74 -22.55
N LEU A 60 12.67 -14.27 -22.57
CA LEU A 60 12.40 -15.65 -22.94
C LEU A 60 12.26 -15.79 -24.46
N ALA A 61 12.94 -16.77 -25.05
CA ALA A 61 12.75 -17.09 -26.46
C ALA A 61 11.38 -17.76 -26.69
N ASN A 62 10.80 -17.59 -27.88
CA ASN A 62 9.54 -18.23 -28.23
C ASN A 62 9.67 -19.76 -28.12
N GLY A 63 8.67 -20.42 -27.53
CA GLY A 63 8.67 -21.87 -27.32
C GLY A 63 9.47 -22.35 -26.10
N LYS A 64 10.28 -21.49 -25.45
CA LYS A 64 10.94 -21.86 -24.19
C LYS A 64 9.94 -21.85 -23.03
N ARG A 65 10.18 -22.77 -22.08
CA ARG A 65 9.37 -23.00 -20.88
C ARG A 65 10.30 -23.09 -19.67
N ILE A 66 9.87 -22.48 -18.57
CA ILE A 66 10.47 -22.61 -17.25
C ILE A 66 9.39 -23.18 -16.32
N SER A 67 9.78 -24.07 -15.41
CA SER A 67 8.87 -24.78 -14.52
C SER A 67 9.33 -24.63 -13.09
N TYR A 68 8.42 -24.23 -12.21
CA TYR A 68 8.67 -24.15 -10.77
C TYR A 68 7.73 -25.09 -10.01
N PRO A 69 8.19 -25.72 -8.92
CA PRO A 69 7.29 -26.36 -7.98
C PRO A 69 6.38 -25.30 -7.34
N ALA A 70 5.14 -25.67 -7.09
CA ALA A 70 4.15 -24.83 -6.42
C ALA A 70 3.27 -25.70 -5.52
N THR A 71 2.66 -25.08 -4.52
CA THR A 71 1.82 -25.74 -3.51
C THR A 71 0.39 -25.23 -3.59
N PHE A 72 -0.56 -26.12 -3.80
CA PHE A 72 -1.98 -25.82 -3.69
C PHE A 72 -2.43 -26.06 -2.24
N ILE A 73 -2.80 -24.99 -1.54
CA ILE A 73 -3.33 -25.05 -0.17
C ILE A 73 -4.85 -25.18 -0.28
N GLN A 74 -5.38 -26.23 0.33
CA GLN A 74 -6.79 -26.62 0.26
C GLN A 74 -7.39 -26.61 1.67
N SER A 75 -8.69 -26.84 1.79
CA SER A 75 -9.43 -26.84 3.06
C SER A 75 -8.78 -27.67 4.17
N ASN A 76 -8.23 -28.84 3.83
CA ASN A 76 -7.72 -29.83 4.78
C ASN A 76 -6.34 -30.44 4.42
N LYS A 77 -5.74 -30.03 3.31
CA LYS A 77 -4.47 -30.60 2.83
C LYS A 77 -3.69 -29.62 1.97
N THR A 78 -2.45 -29.96 1.67
CA THR A 78 -1.65 -29.31 0.63
C THR A 78 -1.29 -30.32 -0.45
N THR A 79 -1.23 -29.88 -1.71
CA THR A 79 -0.77 -30.72 -2.83
C THR A 79 0.23 -29.98 -3.70
N SER A 80 1.34 -30.62 -4.05
CA SER A 80 2.32 -30.03 -4.97
C SER A 80 1.85 -30.14 -6.42
N PHE A 81 2.20 -29.14 -7.22
CA PHE A 81 2.03 -29.15 -8.67
C PHE A 81 3.17 -28.36 -9.34
N LYS A 82 3.24 -28.38 -10.68
CA LYS A 82 4.18 -27.56 -11.44
C LYS A 82 3.48 -26.36 -12.05
N LEU A 83 3.99 -25.17 -11.79
CA LEU A 83 3.61 -23.96 -12.51
C LEU A 83 4.59 -23.76 -13.67
N ASN A 84 4.11 -23.86 -14.91
CA ASN A 84 4.96 -23.69 -16.08
C ASN A 84 4.72 -22.33 -16.72
N MET A 85 5.76 -21.56 -16.96
CA MET A 85 5.74 -20.23 -17.58
C MET A 85 6.50 -20.27 -18.90
N TYR A 86 5.89 -19.77 -19.98
CA TYR A 86 6.43 -19.95 -21.33
C TYR A 86 5.95 -18.89 -22.33
N LYS A 87 6.61 -18.82 -23.48
CA LYS A 87 6.12 -18.07 -24.64
C LYS A 87 5.62 -19.02 -25.73
N ALA A 88 4.46 -18.72 -26.31
CA ALA A 88 3.94 -19.47 -27.44
C ALA A 88 4.94 -19.44 -28.60
N SER A 89 5.17 -20.58 -29.25
CA SER A 89 6.20 -20.72 -30.28
C SER A 89 5.97 -19.80 -31.50
N LYS A 90 4.72 -19.64 -31.93
CA LYS A 90 4.37 -18.86 -33.13
C LYS A 90 4.28 -17.36 -32.85
N ARG A 91 3.34 -16.95 -32.00
CA ARG A 91 3.02 -15.53 -31.74
C ARG A 91 3.85 -14.90 -30.63
N GLY A 92 4.59 -15.70 -29.85
CA GLY A 92 5.34 -15.20 -28.70
C GLY A 92 4.46 -14.82 -27.51
N ASP A 93 3.16 -15.16 -27.52
CA ASP A 93 2.22 -14.89 -26.43
C ASP A 93 2.77 -15.41 -25.09
N ARG A 94 2.75 -14.56 -24.07
CA ARG A 94 3.27 -14.87 -22.73
C ARG A 94 2.19 -15.63 -21.97
N ARG A 95 2.49 -16.86 -21.57
CA ARG A 95 1.50 -17.77 -21.02
C ARG A 95 2.07 -18.56 -19.84
N PHE A 96 1.17 -19.09 -19.04
CA PHE A 96 1.49 -20.10 -18.06
C PHE A 96 0.46 -21.22 -18.06
N SER A 97 0.73 -22.27 -17.31
CA SER A 97 -0.13 -23.43 -17.15
C SER A 97 -0.01 -23.97 -15.73
N ILE A 98 -1.12 -24.42 -15.16
CA ILE A 98 -1.18 -25.04 -13.84
C ILE A 98 -1.14 -26.56 -14.05
N GLY A 99 -0.09 -27.20 -13.54
CA GLY A 99 0.09 -28.65 -13.64
C GLY A 99 -1.15 -29.40 -13.18
N ASP A 100 -1.60 -30.35 -14.00
CA ASP A 100 -2.74 -31.23 -13.72
C ASP A 100 -4.08 -30.52 -13.44
N ILE A 101 -4.27 -29.28 -13.92
CA ILE A 101 -5.53 -28.54 -13.71
C ILE A 101 -6.78 -29.33 -14.12
N SER A 102 -6.72 -30.09 -15.22
CA SER A 102 -7.84 -30.94 -15.66
C SER A 102 -8.16 -32.05 -14.66
N ASN A 103 -7.15 -32.63 -14.00
CA ASN A 103 -7.36 -33.63 -12.96
C ASN A 103 -7.90 -32.99 -11.67
N LYS A 104 -7.44 -31.78 -11.34
CA LYS A 104 -7.99 -31.01 -10.21
C LYS A 104 -9.47 -30.71 -10.41
N VAL A 105 -9.88 -30.40 -11.64
CA VAL A 105 -11.30 -30.22 -11.99
C VAL A 105 -12.08 -31.53 -11.92
N LYS A 106 -11.57 -32.63 -12.48
CA LYS A 106 -12.21 -33.95 -12.39
C LYS A 106 -12.38 -34.45 -10.95
N ASN A 107 -11.45 -34.09 -10.07
CA ASN A 107 -11.47 -34.50 -8.66
C ASN A 107 -12.22 -33.51 -7.76
N HIS A 108 -12.90 -32.50 -8.33
CA HIS A 108 -13.60 -31.44 -7.59
C HIS A 108 -12.70 -30.68 -6.60
N GLU A 109 -11.39 -30.61 -6.87
CA GLU A 109 -10.47 -29.78 -6.10
C GLU A 109 -10.53 -28.30 -6.53
N ILE A 110 -10.94 -28.07 -7.79
CA ILE A 110 -11.17 -26.78 -8.45
C ILE A 110 -12.42 -26.96 -9.32
N GLU A 111 -13.29 -25.96 -9.39
CA GLU A 111 -14.45 -25.91 -10.28
C GLU A 111 -14.34 -24.81 -11.33
N LEU A 112 -15.21 -24.86 -12.34
CA LEU A 112 -15.32 -23.77 -13.31
C LEU A 112 -15.85 -22.52 -12.61
N ASN A 113 -15.31 -21.36 -12.98
CA ASN A 113 -15.56 -20.06 -12.36
C ASN A 113 -14.97 -19.85 -10.96
N ASP A 114 -14.20 -20.80 -10.44
CA ASP A 114 -13.42 -20.57 -9.23
C ASP A 114 -12.40 -19.46 -9.43
N LEU A 115 -12.19 -18.67 -8.38
CA LEU A 115 -11.12 -17.69 -8.33
C LEU A 115 -9.91 -18.30 -7.63
N LEU A 116 -8.83 -18.46 -8.38
CA LEU A 116 -7.55 -18.91 -7.88
C LEU A 116 -6.69 -17.70 -7.54
N TYR A 117 -6.18 -17.70 -6.31
CA TYR A 117 -5.26 -16.73 -5.74
C TYR A 117 -3.85 -17.33 -5.76
N ILE A 118 -2.93 -16.73 -6.50
CA ILE A 118 -1.54 -17.18 -6.65
C ILE A 118 -0.61 -16.11 -6.08
N PHE A 119 0.28 -16.51 -5.16
CA PHE A 119 1.22 -15.63 -4.50
C PHE A 119 2.56 -16.32 -4.28
N ILE A 120 3.56 -15.54 -3.89
CA ILE A 120 4.93 -16.00 -3.71
C ILE A 120 5.41 -15.53 -2.35
N THR A 121 5.87 -16.44 -1.50
CA THR A 121 6.56 -16.09 -0.25
C THR A 121 8.06 -16.33 -0.39
N THR A 122 8.82 -15.78 0.55
CA THR A 122 10.26 -16.02 0.66
C THR A 122 10.52 -16.56 2.05
N ASP A 123 11.21 -17.70 2.14
CA ASP A 123 11.59 -18.26 3.44
C ASP A 123 12.84 -17.58 4.01
N CYS A 124 13.23 -18.00 5.22
CA CYS A 124 14.41 -17.47 5.91
C CYS A 124 15.74 -17.75 5.18
N ALA A 125 15.78 -18.73 4.27
CA ALA A 125 16.95 -19.01 3.43
C ALA A 125 16.99 -18.15 2.16
N GLY A 126 15.94 -17.34 1.92
CA GLY A 126 15.81 -16.53 0.71
C GLY A 126 15.18 -17.27 -0.47
N GLU A 127 14.76 -18.53 -0.28
CA GLU A 127 14.13 -19.34 -1.32
C GLU A 127 12.69 -18.91 -1.55
N LYS A 128 12.28 -18.92 -2.83
CA LYS A 128 10.95 -18.46 -3.25
C LYS A 128 10.00 -19.63 -3.38
N HIS A 129 8.84 -19.54 -2.72
CA HIS A 129 7.82 -20.58 -2.72
C HIS A 129 6.54 -20.05 -3.36
N ILE A 130 6.04 -20.76 -4.38
CA ILE A 130 4.81 -20.39 -5.09
C ILE A 130 3.63 -21.14 -4.47
N TYR A 131 2.59 -20.41 -4.11
CA TYR A 131 1.37 -20.97 -3.57
C TYR A 131 0.16 -20.63 -4.43
N MET A 132 -0.84 -21.50 -4.37
CA MET A 132 -2.16 -21.29 -4.94
C MET A 132 -3.20 -21.59 -3.86
N ILE A 133 -4.21 -20.75 -3.77
CA ILE A 133 -5.40 -20.93 -2.92
C ILE A 133 -6.63 -20.74 -3.81
N ASN A 134 -7.68 -21.51 -3.54
CA ASN A 134 -8.99 -21.25 -4.13
C ASN A 134 -9.80 -20.40 -3.17
N THR A 135 -10.30 -19.25 -3.64
CA THR A 135 -11.05 -18.30 -2.80
C THR A 135 -12.57 -18.46 -2.92
N THR A 136 -13.03 -19.41 -3.74
CA THR A 136 -14.46 -19.67 -3.99
C THR A 136 -14.87 -21.00 -3.34
N HIS A 137 -14.16 -22.08 -3.66
CA HIS A 137 -14.40 -23.42 -3.12
C HIS A 137 -13.13 -23.95 -2.44
N ASN A 138 -13.28 -25.01 -1.63
CA ASN A 138 -12.14 -25.70 -1.01
C ASN A 138 -11.19 -24.74 -0.24
N ILE A 139 -11.79 -23.74 0.40
CA ILE A 139 -11.10 -22.63 1.05
C ILE A 139 -10.32 -23.17 2.26
N PRO A 140 -9.02 -22.84 2.40
CA PRO A 140 -8.21 -23.24 3.55
C PRO A 140 -8.70 -22.61 4.86
N SER A 141 -8.64 -23.36 5.96
CA SER A 141 -8.83 -22.83 7.30
C SER A 141 -7.63 -21.99 7.77
N SER A 142 -7.83 -21.13 8.78
CA SER A 142 -6.73 -20.38 9.41
C SER A 142 -5.60 -21.29 9.94
N ASN A 143 -5.94 -22.49 10.42
CA ASN A 143 -4.96 -23.44 10.94
C ASN A 143 -4.07 -23.99 9.83
N ILE A 144 -4.64 -24.42 8.69
CA ILE A 144 -3.82 -24.93 7.57
C ILE A 144 -2.97 -23.82 6.94
N LEU A 145 -3.48 -22.58 6.91
CA LEU A 145 -2.70 -21.42 6.48
C LEU A 145 -1.50 -21.20 7.41
N LYS A 146 -1.72 -21.15 8.73
CA LYS A 146 -0.66 -20.98 9.72
C LYS A 146 0.37 -22.11 9.66
N GLU A 147 -0.07 -23.36 9.58
CA GLU A 147 0.82 -24.53 9.49
C GLU A 147 1.64 -24.55 8.19
N THR A 148 1.04 -24.16 7.07
CA THR A 148 1.69 -24.25 5.74
C THR A 148 2.60 -23.07 5.46
N LEU A 149 2.19 -21.86 5.87
CA LEU A 149 2.91 -20.62 5.57
C LEU A 149 3.91 -20.24 6.66
N GLY A 150 3.74 -20.82 7.86
CA GLY A 150 4.53 -20.49 9.03
C GLY A 150 4.19 -19.10 9.59
N GLU A 151 4.99 -18.68 10.56
CA GLU A 151 4.99 -17.30 11.04
C GLU A 151 6.00 -16.49 10.25
N ASP A 152 5.56 -15.39 9.66
CA ASP A 152 6.46 -14.43 9.04
C ASP A 152 7.03 -13.47 10.09
N ALA A 153 8.08 -12.74 9.69
CA ALA A 153 8.78 -11.82 10.58
C ALA A 153 7.86 -10.73 11.18
N ILE A 154 6.76 -10.40 10.49
CA ILE A 154 5.79 -9.40 10.95
C ILE A 154 4.89 -9.98 12.05
N SER A 155 4.38 -11.19 11.87
CA SER A 155 3.65 -11.90 12.93
C SER A 155 4.52 -12.07 14.17
N THR A 156 5.77 -12.52 14.01
CA THR A 156 6.71 -12.66 15.14
C THR A 156 6.95 -11.32 15.84
N ALA A 157 7.21 -10.25 15.08
CA ALA A 157 7.41 -8.91 15.64
C ALA A 157 6.15 -8.39 16.38
N LEU A 158 4.96 -8.69 15.87
CA LEU A 158 3.71 -8.33 16.52
C LEU A 158 3.53 -9.08 17.84
N GLU A 159 3.74 -10.40 17.84
CA GLU A 159 3.64 -11.24 19.04
C GLU A 159 4.60 -10.79 20.16
N GLU A 160 5.83 -10.41 19.79
CA GLU A 160 6.81 -9.81 20.71
C GLU A 160 6.32 -8.49 21.33
N LEU A 161 5.60 -7.66 20.57
CA LEU A 161 5.06 -6.38 21.05
C LEU A 161 3.86 -6.55 21.98
N LEU A 162 3.05 -7.61 21.80
CA LEU A 162 1.76 -7.75 22.50
C LEU A 162 1.85 -7.51 24.02
N PRO A 163 2.81 -8.08 24.80
CA PRO A 163 2.89 -7.82 26.23
C PRO A 163 3.04 -6.33 26.58
N THR A 164 3.87 -5.59 25.83
CA THR A 164 4.08 -4.15 26.01
C THR A 164 2.82 -3.37 25.65
N LEU A 165 2.16 -3.73 24.54
CA LEU A 165 0.91 -3.09 24.12
C LEU A 165 -0.20 -3.26 25.18
N ARG A 166 -0.35 -4.48 25.74
CA ARG A 166 -1.28 -4.75 26.84
C ARG A 166 -0.99 -3.92 28.06
N HIS A 167 0.28 -3.79 28.42
CA HIS A 167 0.69 -2.95 29.54
C HIS A 167 0.28 -1.49 29.31
N ILE A 168 0.53 -0.95 28.11
CA ILE A 168 0.18 0.42 27.74
C ILE A 168 -1.33 0.67 27.85
N ILE A 169 -2.16 -0.19 27.24
CA ILE A 169 -3.62 0.00 27.27
C ILE A 169 -4.16 -0.04 28.71
N HIS A 170 -3.70 -0.99 29.52
CA HIS A 170 -4.22 -1.19 30.88
C HIS A 170 -3.72 -0.18 31.91
N ASN A 171 -2.48 0.30 31.84
CA ASN A 171 -1.85 1.06 32.93
C ASN A 171 -1.80 2.58 32.68
N GLY A 172 -2.24 3.06 31.51
CA GLY A 172 -2.40 4.50 31.28
C GLY A 172 -3.48 5.14 32.18
N PRO A 173 -3.55 6.47 32.26
CA PRO A 173 -2.93 7.42 31.33
C PRO A 173 -1.44 7.68 31.58
N TYR A 174 -0.75 8.21 30.57
CA TYR A 174 0.69 8.51 30.59
C TYR A 174 0.97 9.98 30.35
N GLU A 175 1.99 10.49 31.02
CA GLU A 175 2.51 11.85 30.81
C GLU A 175 3.12 12.02 29.41
N ASN A 176 2.87 13.19 28.81
CA ASN A 176 3.51 13.60 27.56
C ASN A 176 5.03 13.62 27.71
N CYS A 177 5.73 12.83 26.90
CA CYS A 177 7.19 12.73 26.95
C CYS A 177 7.91 14.04 26.55
N LYS A 178 7.20 14.99 25.92
CA LYS A 178 7.73 16.32 25.58
C LYS A 178 7.69 17.33 26.72
N GLY A 179 7.09 16.96 27.86
CA GLY A 179 7.02 17.79 29.06
C GLY A 179 5.81 18.72 29.09
N GLU A 180 5.93 19.76 29.92
CA GLU A 180 4.87 20.72 30.20
C GLU A 180 4.52 21.59 28.99
N GLY A 181 3.25 22.05 28.96
CA GLY A 181 2.78 23.02 27.99
C GLY A 181 1.80 22.45 26.97
N LYS A 182 1.51 23.25 25.94
CA LYS A 182 0.49 22.89 24.94
C LYS A 182 0.93 21.69 24.12
N ILE A 183 -0.02 20.80 23.90
CA ILE A 183 0.17 19.58 23.14
C ILE A 183 0.43 19.90 21.66
N ALA A 184 1.56 19.45 21.11
CA ALA A 184 1.83 19.54 19.68
C ALA A 184 1.21 18.35 18.92
N PRO A 185 0.94 18.47 17.59
CA PRO A 185 0.28 17.43 16.79
C PRO A 185 0.89 16.03 16.87
N LYS A 186 2.20 15.89 17.15
CA LYS A 186 2.93 14.62 17.19
C LYS A 186 3.05 14.00 18.58
N ASP A 187 2.85 14.77 19.66
CA ASP A 187 3.21 14.38 21.03
C ASP A 187 2.63 13.04 21.50
N ALA A 188 1.40 12.70 21.12
CA ALA A 188 0.82 11.40 21.49
C ALA A 188 1.49 10.22 20.75
N GLY A 189 1.95 10.43 19.51
CA GLY A 189 2.77 9.44 18.79
C GLY A 189 4.13 9.28 19.46
N ASP A 190 4.83 10.39 19.65
CA ASP A 190 6.15 10.43 20.28
C ASP A 190 6.13 9.83 21.71
N THR A 191 5.04 10.04 22.46
CA THR A 191 4.87 9.44 23.79
C THR A 191 4.63 7.92 23.70
N PHE A 192 3.82 7.46 22.75
CA PHE A 192 3.60 6.03 22.52
C PHE A 192 4.89 5.31 22.11
N GLU A 193 5.66 5.88 21.19
CA GLU A 193 6.96 5.35 20.77
C GLU A 193 7.94 5.23 21.94
N ALA A 194 7.97 6.25 22.83
CA ALA A 194 8.78 6.22 24.04
C ALA A 194 8.35 5.11 25.01
N LEU A 195 7.05 4.87 25.19
CA LEU A 195 6.52 3.79 26.05
C LEU A 195 6.83 2.39 25.51
N VAL A 196 6.85 2.22 24.18
CA VAL A 196 7.27 0.95 23.56
C VAL A 196 8.77 0.72 23.69
N GLY A 197 9.56 1.79 23.92
CA GLY A 197 11.01 1.72 24.04
C GLY A 197 11.72 1.73 22.68
N ILE A 198 11.13 2.34 21.66
CA ILE A 198 11.79 2.55 20.37
C ILE A 198 12.84 3.66 20.55
N GLU A 199 14.12 3.32 20.37
CA GLU A 199 15.17 4.34 20.30
C GLU A 199 14.89 5.26 19.10
N THR A 200 14.99 6.58 19.30
CA THR A 200 14.75 7.57 18.25
C THR A 200 15.76 7.39 17.12
N ASN A 201 15.40 6.61 16.11
CA ASN A 201 16.25 6.33 14.96
C ASN A 201 15.68 7.07 13.76
N ASN A 202 16.51 7.82 13.04
CA ASN A 202 16.10 8.58 11.84
C ASN A 202 15.87 7.67 10.61
N ASN A 203 15.48 6.41 10.82
CA ASN A 203 15.20 5.48 9.72
C ASN A 203 13.89 5.88 9.03
N ALA A 204 13.88 5.90 7.70
CA ALA A 204 12.69 6.27 6.92
C ALA A 204 11.62 5.16 6.88
N GLY A 205 11.97 3.95 7.30
CA GLY A 205 11.09 2.78 7.32
C GLY A 205 10.08 2.78 8.47
N ALA A 206 9.47 1.61 8.71
CA ALA A 206 8.51 1.40 9.78
C ALA A 206 9.16 1.39 11.17
N ASP A 207 8.43 1.86 12.18
CA ASP A 207 8.98 2.21 13.51
C ASP A 207 9.58 1.03 14.26
N TYR A 208 8.88 -0.11 14.34
CA TYR A 208 9.36 -1.28 15.07
C TYR A 208 10.04 -2.27 14.13
N LYS A 209 11.37 -2.44 14.29
CA LYS A 209 12.25 -3.33 13.51
C LYS A 209 12.22 -3.10 11.99
N GLY A 210 11.68 -1.98 11.50
CA GLY A 210 11.42 -1.78 10.06
C GLY A 210 10.25 -2.59 9.52
N LEU A 211 9.44 -3.20 10.40
CA LEU A 211 8.37 -4.16 10.05
C LEU A 211 6.97 -3.69 10.41
N ILE A 212 6.82 -2.86 11.45
CA ILE A 212 5.51 -2.40 11.96
C ILE A 212 5.55 -0.88 12.17
N GLU A 213 4.70 -0.16 11.44
CA GLU A 213 4.51 1.29 11.55
C GLU A 213 3.50 1.60 12.65
N PHE A 214 3.71 2.64 13.45
CA PHE A 214 2.77 3.12 14.45
C PHE A 214 2.08 4.38 13.95
N LYS A 215 0.75 4.33 13.93
CA LYS A 215 -0.10 5.49 13.60
C LYS A 215 -1.00 5.82 14.77
N THR A 216 -0.54 6.76 15.59
CA THR A 216 -1.31 7.29 16.72
C THR A 216 -2.21 8.44 16.26
N LYS A 217 -3.50 8.39 16.64
CA LYS A 217 -4.46 9.43 16.26
C LYS A 217 -5.29 9.93 17.44
N ARG A 218 -5.38 11.26 17.52
CA ARG A 218 -6.25 12.02 18.44
C ARG A 218 -7.47 12.66 17.79
N SER A 219 -7.54 12.71 16.45
CA SER A 219 -8.59 13.46 15.72
C SER A 219 -9.14 12.70 14.52
N ASN A 220 -10.33 13.11 14.07
CA ASN A 220 -11.03 12.56 12.89
C ASN A 220 -10.52 13.12 11.54
N THR A 221 -9.28 13.63 11.48
CA THR A 221 -8.69 14.13 10.23
C THR A 221 -8.25 12.98 9.31
N MET A 222 -7.97 13.24 8.03
CA MET A 222 -7.45 12.23 7.09
C MET A 222 -6.12 11.62 7.55
N ASP A 223 -5.93 10.33 7.31
CA ASP A 223 -4.66 9.63 7.55
C ASP A 223 -3.62 10.03 6.50
N THR A 224 -2.40 10.33 6.94
CA THR A 224 -1.25 10.40 6.03
C THR A 224 -0.70 8.99 5.86
N LEU A 225 -0.70 8.51 4.62
CA LEU A 225 -0.08 7.23 4.27
C LEU A 225 1.43 7.43 4.21
N PHE A 226 1.91 8.16 3.20
CA PHE A 226 3.32 8.42 2.97
C PHE A 226 3.55 9.74 2.24
N THR A 227 4.79 10.20 2.20
CA THR A 227 5.21 11.37 1.42
C THR A 227 6.01 10.92 0.21
N LEU A 228 5.64 11.37 -0.98
CA LEU A 228 6.41 11.06 -2.20
C LEU A 228 6.37 12.26 -3.15
N ARG A 229 7.56 12.70 -3.58
CA ARG A 229 7.71 13.76 -4.57
C ARG A 229 7.30 13.25 -5.96
N PRO A 230 6.53 14.02 -6.76
CA PRO A 230 6.27 13.65 -8.15
C PRO A 230 7.48 13.88 -9.06
N CYS A 231 7.49 13.16 -10.16
CA CYS A 231 8.30 13.45 -11.34
C CYS A 231 7.65 14.59 -12.14
N PHE A 232 8.50 15.45 -12.71
CA PHE A 232 8.10 16.58 -13.56
C PHE A 232 8.63 16.44 -14.99
N GLU A 233 9.27 15.32 -15.32
CA GLU A 233 9.96 15.19 -16.60
C GLU A 233 8.98 15.25 -17.78
N GLY A 234 9.30 16.07 -18.78
CA GLY A 234 8.41 16.30 -19.93
C GLY A 234 7.13 17.07 -19.59
N THR A 235 7.10 17.85 -18.50
CA THR A 235 6.01 18.77 -18.15
C THR A 235 6.47 20.23 -18.25
N PRO A 236 5.56 21.22 -18.35
CA PRO A 236 5.93 22.64 -18.40
C PRO A 236 6.82 23.09 -17.23
N ILE A 237 6.66 22.47 -16.05
CA ILE A 237 7.48 22.77 -14.87
C ILE A 237 8.94 22.37 -15.04
N ALA A 238 9.22 21.29 -15.78
CA ALA A 238 10.59 20.92 -16.14
C ALA A 238 11.23 21.89 -17.14
N GLU A 239 10.43 22.55 -17.98
CA GLU A 239 10.89 23.60 -18.89
C GLU A 239 11.20 24.91 -18.13
N ILE A 240 10.34 25.28 -17.17
CA ILE A 240 10.49 26.46 -16.31
C ILE A 240 11.70 26.31 -15.36
N GLU A 241 11.91 25.12 -14.79
CA GLU A 241 13.00 24.85 -13.84
C GLU A 241 13.83 23.63 -14.29
N PRO A 242 14.97 23.87 -14.97
CA PRO A 242 15.86 22.81 -15.44
C PRO A 242 16.48 21.99 -14.31
N VAL A 243 16.57 22.53 -13.08
CA VAL A 243 17.19 21.83 -11.94
C VAL A 243 16.14 21.02 -11.18
N ASP A 244 16.16 19.70 -11.34
CA ASP A 244 15.12 18.79 -10.81
C ASP A 244 14.78 19.00 -9.31
N ARG A 245 15.81 19.10 -8.44
CA ARG A 245 15.61 19.34 -7.00
C ARG A 245 14.85 20.62 -6.64
N LYS A 246 14.77 21.59 -7.56
CA LYS A 246 14.04 22.86 -7.39
C LYS A 246 12.63 22.84 -7.99
N ARG A 247 12.24 21.80 -8.72
CA ARG A 247 10.94 21.74 -9.43
C ARG A 247 9.74 21.73 -8.49
N VAL A 248 9.86 21.20 -7.26
CA VAL A 248 8.79 21.29 -6.25
C VAL A 248 8.55 22.75 -5.83
N SER A 249 9.60 23.52 -5.58
CA SER A 249 9.42 24.94 -5.28
C SER A 249 8.97 25.73 -6.51
N ALA A 250 9.43 25.37 -7.71
CA ALA A 250 8.99 26.00 -8.95
C ALA A 250 7.49 25.80 -9.18
N PHE A 251 6.98 24.59 -8.97
CA PHE A 251 5.54 24.31 -9.00
C PHE A 251 4.75 25.17 -8.02
N ALA A 252 5.25 25.34 -6.79
CA ALA A 252 4.60 26.20 -5.79
C ALA A 252 4.70 27.70 -6.14
N ARG A 253 5.73 28.13 -6.88
CA ARG A 253 5.80 29.52 -7.38
C ARG A 253 4.80 29.76 -8.50
N GLU A 254 4.70 28.82 -9.43
CA GLU A 254 3.81 28.88 -10.59
C GLU A 254 2.33 28.86 -10.17
N TYR A 255 1.97 27.87 -9.35
CA TYR A 255 0.57 27.60 -9.00
C TYR A 255 0.20 28.02 -7.58
N GLY A 256 1.10 28.69 -6.85
CA GLY A 256 0.85 29.17 -5.49
C GLY A 256 0.09 30.49 -5.45
N TYR A 257 -0.62 30.70 -4.36
CA TYR A 257 -1.37 31.92 -4.07
C TYR A 257 -0.73 32.72 -2.93
N GLU A 258 -1.03 34.01 -2.86
CA GLU A 258 -0.64 34.86 -1.73
C GLU A 258 -1.57 34.58 -0.55
N SER A 259 -1.02 34.51 0.67
CA SER A 259 -1.81 34.28 1.87
C SER A 259 -1.37 35.18 3.02
N ASP A 260 -2.32 35.59 3.85
CA ASP A 260 -2.05 36.41 5.05
C ASP A 260 -1.21 35.65 6.09
N ASN A 261 -1.26 34.31 6.08
CA ASN A 261 -0.46 33.47 6.97
C ASN A 261 1.05 33.54 6.63
N HIS A 262 1.39 33.86 5.37
CA HIS A 262 2.77 33.91 4.89
C HIS A 262 2.96 35.12 3.95
N PRO A 263 2.94 36.36 4.46
CA PRO A 263 3.02 37.56 3.65
C PRO A 263 4.29 37.59 2.79
N GLY A 264 4.15 37.96 1.51
CA GLY A 264 5.27 38.01 0.55
C GLY A 264 5.76 36.65 0.04
N MET A 265 5.10 35.55 0.40
CA MET A 265 5.42 34.20 -0.05
C MET A 265 4.32 33.62 -0.96
N LYS A 266 4.70 32.69 -1.83
CA LYS A 266 3.77 31.83 -2.58
C LYS A 266 3.42 30.60 -1.74
N SER A 267 2.17 30.54 -1.31
CA SER A 267 1.60 29.45 -0.53
C SER A 267 0.88 28.47 -1.45
N LEU A 268 1.06 27.17 -1.24
CA LEU A 268 0.32 26.13 -1.92
C LEU A 268 -0.10 25.08 -0.90
N TYR A 269 -1.33 25.23 -0.41
CA TYR A 269 -1.99 24.29 0.49
C TYR A 269 -3.27 23.79 -0.18
N ILE A 270 -3.17 22.69 -0.92
CA ILE A 270 -4.29 22.12 -1.69
C ILE A 270 -4.38 20.61 -1.51
N THR A 271 -5.60 20.10 -1.51
CA THR A 271 -5.90 18.66 -1.54
C THR A 271 -6.38 18.29 -2.94
N ILE A 272 -5.72 17.32 -3.55
CA ILE A 272 -5.92 16.95 -4.96
C ILE A 272 -6.43 15.51 -5.02
N ALA A 273 -7.63 15.31 -5.54
CA ALA A 273 -8.26 14.00 -5.71
C ALA A 273 -8.67 13.79 -7.18
N ALA A 274 -9.20 12.61 -7.53
CA ALA A 274 -9.73 12.35 -8.86
C ALA A 274 -11.04 13.12 -9.15
N GLN A 275 -11.39 13.24 -10.44
CA GLN A 275 -12.67 13.78 -10.89
C GLN A 275 -13.83 12.84 -10.53
N PRO A 276 -15.01 13.35 -10.10
CA PRO A 276 -15.45 14.75 -10.03
C PRO A 276 -15.20 15.41 -8.66
N SER A 277 -14.23 14.93 -7.88
CA SER A 277 -13.90 15.44 -6.53
C SER A 277 -12.73 16.44 -6.45
N PRO A 278 -12.36 17.26 -7.46
CA PRO A 278 -11.35 18.29 -7.24
C PRO A 278 -11.98 19.44 -6.46
N ARG A 279 -11.85 19.40 -5.13
CA ARG A 279 -12.13 20.55 -4.26
C ARG A 279 -10.84 21.25 -3.86
N ASN A 280 -10.02 21.61 -4.85
CA ASN A 280 -9.02 22.64 -4.66
C ASN A 280 -9.34 23.83 -5.55
N ASN A 281 -9.03 25.04 -5.07
CA ASN A 281 -9.31 26.28 -5.78
C ASN A 281 -8.31 26.55 -6.91
N GLN A 282 -7.52 25.55 -7.31
CA GLN A 282 -6.42 25.65 -8.29
C GLN A 282 -6.58 24.67 -9.45
N ASN A 283 -7.79 24.14 -9.71
CA ASN A 283 -8.10 23.32 -10.89
C ASN A 283 -7.21 22.08 -11.11
N PHE A 284 -6.64 21.51 -10.04
CA PHE A 284 -5.86 20.28 -10.12
C PHE A 284 -6.69 19.03 -9.85
N TYR A 285 -6.37 17.93 -10.53
CA TYR A 285 -6.92 16.62 -10.24
C TYR A 285 -5.93 15.48 -10.55
N LEU A 286 -6.20 14.31 -9.98
CA LEU A 286 -5.43 13.08 -10.22
C LEU A 286 -6.12 12.20 -11.26
N ALA A 287 -5.34 11.57 -12.14
CA ALA A 287 -5.82 10.56 -13.08
C ALA A 287 -4.89 9.34 -13.09
N VAL A 288 -5.45 8.13 -13.04
CA VAL A 288 -4.67 6.90 -13.14
C VAL A 288 -4.50 6.53 -14.60
N ASN A 289 -3.25 6.43 -15.07
CA ASN A 289 -2.91 6.09 -16.44
C ASN A 289 -2.26 4.70 -16.48
N TYR A 290 -3.07 3.67 -16.73
CA TYR A 290 -2.61 2.28 -16.75
C TYR A 290 -1.66 1.96 -17.90
N ASP A 291 -1.82 2.59 -19.06
CA ASP A 291 -0.97 2.36 -20.23
C ASP A 291 0.45 2.86 -19.99
N LYS A 292 0.58 4.05 -19.40
CA LYS A 292 1.87 4.63 -18.99
C LYS A 292 2.34 4.15 -17.61
N LYS A 293 1.53 3.38 -16.88
CA LYS A 293 1.80 2.88 -15.52
C LYS A 293 2.17 3.98 -14.53
N ARG A 294 1.39 5.06 -14.51
CA ARG A 294 1.62 6.21 -13.64
C ARG A 294 0.32 6.84 -13.17
N VAL A 295 0.37 7.57 -12.07
CA VAL A 295 -0.69 8.49 -11.65
C VAL A 295 -0.28 9.89 -12.09
N GLU A 296 -1.12 10.54 -12.88
CA GLU A 296 -0.89 11.85 -13.48
C GLU A 296 -1.54 12.94 -12.61
N LEU A 297 -0.80 14.03 -12.39
CA LEU A 297 -1.31 15.28 -11.83
C LEU A 297 -1.62 16.23 -12.98
N LEU A 298 -2.91 16.45 -13.21
CA LEU A 298 -3.43 17.25 -14.31
C LEU A 298 -3.95 18.59 -13.78
N HIS A 299 -3.71 19.65 -14.55
CA HIS A 299 -4.23 20.99 -14.33
C HIS A 299 -5.16 21.36 -15.48
N ILE A 300 -6.32 21.97 -15.18
CA ILE A 300 -7.26 22.42 -16.21
C ILE A 300 -6.92 23.87 -16.59
N GLU A 301 -6.38 24.04 -17.80
CA GLU A 301 -6.05 25.34 -18.40
C GLU A 301 -6.90 25.55 -19.65
N GLU A 302 -7.67 26.64 -19.71
CA GLU A 302 -8.52 26.96 -20.87
C GLU A 302 -9.40 25.78 -21.35
N ASN A 303 -9.94 25.00 -20.39
CA ASN A 303 -10.71 23.76 -20.62
C ASN A 303 -9.93 22.61 -21.28
N LYS A 304 -8.60 22.58 -21.13
CA LYS A 304 -7.73 21.49 -21.55
C LYS A 304 -6.94 20.94 -20.38
N ASP A 305 -6.71 19.63 -20.43
CA ASP A 305 -5.88 18.94 -19.45
C ASP A 305 -4.40 19.11 -19.78
N VAL A 306 -3.67 19.72 -18.85
CA VAL A 306 -2.22 19.89 -18.91
C VAL A 306 -1.56 18.97 -17.89
N LEU A 307 -0.64 18.11 -18.36
CA LEU A 307 0.19 17.29 -17.48
C LEU A 307 1.22 18.16 -16.78
N THR A 308 1.13 18.26 -15.46
CA THR A 308 2.02 19.12 -14.67
C THR A 308 3.03 18.32 -13.85
N ALA A 309 2.65 17.13 -13.40
CA ALA A 309 3.54 16.17 -12.73
C ALA A 309 2.96 14.74 -12.80
N PHE A 310 3.71 13.74 -12.38
CA PHE A 310 3.22 12.36 -12.25
C PHE A 310 4.03 11.54 -11.24
N TRP A 311 3.52 10.37 -10.87
CA TRP A 311 4.26 9.34 -10.12
C TRP A 311 4.15 8.01 -10.84
N ASP A 312 5.28 7.34 -11.04
CA ASP A 312 5.26 5.99 -11.59
C ASP A 312 4.69 4.99 -10.58
N PHE A 313 4.00 3.98 -11.08
CA PHE A 313 3.40 2.94 -10.24
C PHE A 313 4.43 2.23 -9.37
N ASN A 314 5.65 2.02 -9.88
CA ASN A 314 6.70 1.36 -9.14
C ASN A 314 7.12 2.17 -7.90
N ASP A 315 7.26 3.49 -8.04
CA ASP A 315 7.68 4.36 -6.94
C ASP A 315 6.57 4.45 -5.88
N LEU A 316 5.32 4.65 -6.30
CA LEU A 316 4.18 4.67 -5.38
C LEU A 316 4.05 3.36 -4.60
N ARG A 317 4.18 2.22 -5.29
CA ARG A 317 4.11 0.90 -4.68
C ARG A 317 5.24 0.67 -3.70
N SER A 318 6.47 1.00 -4.10
CA SER A 318 7.66 0.83 -3.26
C SER A 318 7.52 1.66 -1.98
N GLU A 319 7.11 2.92 -2.11
CA GLU A 319 6.95 3.81 -0.96
C GLU A 319 5.80 3.37 -0.04
N LEU A 320 4.66 2.96 -0.62
CA LEU A 320 3.53 2.44 0.14
C LEU A 320 3.91 1.18 0.94
N ALA A 321 4.59 0.22 0.31
CA ALA A 321 5.02 -1.02 0.96
C ALA A 321 6.17 -0.79 1.97
N HIS A 322 7.07 0.16 1.68
CA HIS A 322 8.16 0.52 2.60
C HIS A 322 7.65 1.21 3.86
N LYS A 323 6.66 2.10 3.72
CA LYS A 323 6.10 2.84 4.85
C LYS A 323 5.03 2.05 5.61
N HIS A 324 4.31 1.18 4.91
CA HIS A 324 3.28 0.32 5.48
C HIS A 324 3.53 -1.17 5.19
N PRO A 325 4.65 -1.76 5.64
CA PRO A 325 4.83 -3.21 5.59
C PRO A 325 3.77 -3.89 6.47
N SER A 326 3.51 -3.30 7.63
CA SER A 326 2.32 -3.48 8.45
C SER A 326 2.12 -2.24 9.31
N THR A 327 0.97 -2.08 9.96
CA THR A 327 0.66 -0.88 10.74
C THR A 327 -0.19 -1.19 11.96
N LEU A 328 0.23 -0.67 13.12
CA LEU A 328 -0.61 -0.51 14.30
C LEU A 328 -1.29 0.84 14.28
N TRP A 329 -2.59 0.82 14.47
CA TRP A 329 -3.46 1.98 14.49
C TRP A 329 -3.92 2.20 15.92
N ILE A 330 -3.33 3.22 16.55
CA ILE A 330 -3.49 3.48 17.97
C ILE A 330 -4.53 4.58 18.17
N ASN A 331 -5.64 4.23 18.81
CA ASN A 331 -6.67 5.16 19.21
C ASN A 331 -6.32 5.74 20.59
N THR A 332 -6.30 7.07 20.70
CA THR A 332 -5.90 7.76 21.94
C THR A 332 -6.78 8.97 22.24
N THR A 333 -7.01 9.21 23.52
CA THR A 333 -7.69 10.38 24.09
C THR A 333 -6.73 11.20 24.96
N VAL A 334 -7.02 12.49 25.07
CA VAL A 334 -6.35 13.37 26.03
C VAL A 334 -7.19 13.37 27.30
N GLU A 335 -6.65 12.79 28.37
CA GLU A 335 -7.30 12.78 29.70
C GLU A 335 -7.07 14.11 30.43
N LEU A 336 -5.91 14.73 30.20
CA LEU A 336 -5.57 16.05 30.73
C LEU A 336 -4.86 16.88 29.68
N GLU A 337 -5.38 18.08 29.42
CA GLU A 337 -4.72 19.06 28.55
C GLU A 337 -3.50 19.67 29.24
N GLY A 338 -2.40 19.77 28.51
CA GLY A 338 -1.19 20.41 29.00
C GLY A 338 -1.30 21.93 28.99
N SER A 339 -0.81 22.57 30.04
CA SER A 339 -0.77 24.04 30.17
C SER A 339 0.37 24.44 31.11
N ASN A 340 0.59 25.74 31.35
CA ASN A 340 1.73 26.24 32.13
C ASN A 340 1.91 25.48 33.46
N GLY A 341 3.00 24.71 33.63
CA GLY A 341 3.27 23.92 34.84
C GLY A 341 2.60 22.54 34.88
N ILE A 342 1.86 22.15 33.82
CA ILE A 342 1.06 20.92 33.77
C ILE A 342 1.42 20.13 32.51
N THR A 343 1.85 18.90 32.71
CA THR A 343 2.08 17.93 31.64
C THR A 343 0.76 17.31 31.20
N ALA A 344 0.54 17.22 29.89
CA ALA A 344 -0.64 16.55 29.34
C ALA A 344 -0.63 15.04 29.64
N LEU A 345 -1.82 14.45 29.79
CA LEU A 345 -1.99 13.01 29.98
C LEU A 345 -2.71 12.38 28.78
N PHE A 346 -2.11 11.34 28.20
CA PHE A 346 -2.69 10.54 27.12
C PHE A 346 -3.17 9.19 27.62
N LYS A 347 -4.40 8.80 27.28
CA LYS A 347 -4.89 7.42 27.41
C LYS A 347 -4.92 6.77 26.04
N TYR A 348 -4.31 5.60 25.92
CA TYR A 348 -4.40 4.76 24.73
C TYR A 348 -5.52 3.74 24.97
N ASN A 349 -6.50 3.69 24.08
CA ASN A 349 -7.78 3.03 24.32
C ASN A 349 -7.89 1.69 23.62
N SER A 350 -7.47 1.64 22.36
CA SER A 350 -7.47 0.42 21.56
C SER A 350 -6.42 0.48 20.46
N ILE A 351 -6.02 -0.69 19.98
CA ILE A 351 -5.05 -0.83 18.90
C ILE A 351 -5.60 -1.82 17.88
N SER A 352 -5.57 -1.43 16.61
CA SER A 352 -5.86 -2.34 15.51
C SER A 352 -4.60 -2.57 14.66
N PHE A 353 -4.45 -3.76 14.12
CA PHE A 353 -3.35 -4.16 13.25
C PHE A 353 -3.83 -4.36 11.82
N SER A 354 -3.03 -3.90 10.86
CA SER A 354 -3.20 -4.22 9.45
C SER A 354 -1.88 -4.59 8.80
N ARG A 355 -1.95 -5.46 7.79
CA ARG A 355 -0.83 -5.80 6.91
C ARG A 355 -0.69 -4.80 5.76
N SER A 356 0.29 -4.99 4.87
CA SER A 356 0.58 -4.05 3.79
C SER A 356 -0.63 -3.91 2.86
N PRO A 357 -1.02 -2.69 2.46
CA PRO A 357 -2.17 -2.51 1.60
C PRO A 357 -1.90 -2.98 0.17
N ASN A 358 -2.94 -3.43 -0.52
CA ASN A 358 -2.84 -3.85 -1.91
C ASN A 358 -2.69 -2.63 -2.84
N PHE A 359 -1.67 -2.66 -3.70
CA PHE A 359 -1.40 -1.54 -4.61
C PHE A 359 -2.50 -1.31 -5.66
N THR A 360 -3.18 -2.36 -6.11
CA THR A 360 -4.32 -2.24 -7.04
C THR A 360 -5.50 -1.55 -6.34
N THR A 361 -5.77 -1.92 -5.09
CA THR A 361 -6.78 -1.28 -4.26
C THR A 361 -6.42 0.20 -4.03
N PHE A 362 -5.15 0.50 -3.74
CA PHE A 362 -4.65 1.88 -3.66
C PHE A 362 -4.95 2.70 -4.92
N LEU A 363 -4.66 2.17 -6.12
CA LEU A 363 -4.98 2.86 -7.39
C LEU A 363 -6.49 3.09 -7.54
N THR A 364 -7.31 2.08 -7.22
CA THR A 364 -8.77 2.19 -7.30
C THR A 364 -9.29 3.26 -6.33
N MET A 365 -8.72 3.35 -5.12
CA MET A 365 -9.07 4.38 -4.14
C MET A 365 -8.70 5.79 -4.62
N ILE A 366 -7.65 5.95 -5.42
CA ILE A 366 -7.32 7.23 -6.08
C ILE A 366 -8.42 7.59 -7.08
N GLU A 367 -8.81 6.66 -7.96
CA GLU A 367 -9.81 6.90 -9.02
C GLU A 367 -11.18 7.32 -8.47
N ILE A 368 -11.60 6.77 -7.32
CA ILE A 368 -12.86 7.15 -6.66
C ILE A 368 -12.72 8.38 -5.76
N GLY A 369 -11.52 8.97 -5.67
CA GLY A 369 -11.22 10.14 -4.84
C GLY A 369 -11.17 9.89 -3.33
N ALA A 370 -11.08 8.62 -2.90
CA ALA A 370 -10.91 8.25 -1.49
C ALA A 370 -9.47 8.48 -1.00
N ILE A 371 -8.50 8.39 -1.91
CA ILE A 371 -7.11 8.80 -1.70
C ILE A 371 -6.85 10.09 -2.46
N SER A 372 -6.21 11.03 -1.78
CA SER A 372 -5.81 12.33 -2.32
C SER A 372 -4.32 12.57 -2.13
N TYR A 373 -3.79 13.55 -2.88
CA TYR A 373 -2.47 14.10 -2.67
C TYR A 373 -2.59 15.52 -2.12
N ASP A 374 -1.98 15.76 -0.96
CA ASP A 374 -1.92 17.08 -0.34
C ASP A 374 -0.59 17.75 -0.69
N TRP A 375 -0.68 18.91 -1.34
CA TRP A 375 0.43 19.85 -1.42
C TRP A 375 0.42 20.75 -0.19
N ARG A 376 1.55 20.86 0.53
CA ARG A 376 1.58 21.52 1.85
C ARG A 376 2.86 22.31 2.06
N GLY A 377 2.91 23.54 1.56
CA GLY A 377 4.04 24.40 1.84
C GLY A 377 3.93 25.80 1.27
N TYR A 378 4.97 26.59 1.51
CA TYR A 378 5.15 27.91 0.93
C TYR A 378 6.61 28.14 0.57
N THR A 379 6.84 29.05 -0.37
CA THR A 379 8.17 29.42 -0.85
C THR A 379 8.22 30.88 -1.30
N THR A 380 9.42 31.43 -1.42
CA THR A 380 9.66 32.74 -2.01
C THR A 380 9.14 32.81 -3.45
N PRO A 381 8.55 33.94 -3.89
CA PRO A 381 8.05 34.10 -5.27
C PRO A 381 9.15 33.99 -6.33
N GLU A 382 10.39 34.36 -5.97
CA GLU A 382 11.55 34.34 -6.86
C GLU A 382 12.85 34.05 -6.08
N GLY A 383 13.92 33.77 -6.83
CA GLY A 383 15.25 33.56 -6.26
C GLY A 383 15.41 32.22 -5.52
N ASN A 384 16.25 32.22 -4.49
CA ASN A 384 16.55 31.02 -3.71
C ASN A 384 15.35 30.63 -2.84
N TYR A 385 15.14 29.31 -2.69
CA TYR A 385 14.11 28.77 -1.83
C TYR A 385 14.31 29.26 -0.39
N SER A 386 13.33 30.00 0.11
CA SER A 386 13.11 30.25 1.53
C SER A 386 11.65 29.97 1.83
N GLY A 387 11.39 29.13 2.82
CA GLY A 387 10.03 28.70 3.17
C GLY A 387 10.00 27.35 3.87
N LYS A 388 8.80 26.76 3.94
CA LYS A 388 8.59 25.47 4.59
C LYS A 388 7.81 24.53 3.69
N ASN A 389 8.34 23.33 3.51
CA ASN A 389 7.64 22.20 2.94
C ASN A 389 7.31 21.23 4.08
N HIS A 390 6.02 21.00 4.33
CA HIS A 390 5.55 20.10 5.39
C HIS A 390 5.54 18.63 4.96
N GLY A 391 6.16 18.32 3.81
CA GLY A 391 6.08 17.04 3.13
C GLY A 391 4.75 16.93 2.39
N ASN A 392 4.77 16.96 1.06
CA ASN A 392 3.58 16.67 0.28
C ASN A 392 3.24 15.18 0.40
N ALA A 393 1.97 14.86 0.61
CA ALA A 393 1.59 13.54 1.15
C ALA A 393 0.40 12.92 0.44
N TRP A 394 0.47 11.60 0.27
CA TRP A 394 -0.68 10.76 -0.04
C TRP A 394 -1.48 10.52 1.23
N ARG A 395 -2.78 10.77 1.16
CA ARG A 395 -3.68 10.72 2.30
C ARG A 395 -4.96 9.97 1.96
N ILE A 396 -5.56 9.33 2.95
CA ILE A 396 -6.80 8.58 2.80
C ILE A 396 -7.88 9.10 3.75
N ASN A 397 -9.12 9.14 3.27
CA ASN A 397 -10.27 9.33 4.14
C ASN A 397 -10.47 8.08 5.01
N LYS A 398 -10.58 8.29 6.33
CA LYS A 398 -10.68 7.24 7.35
C LYS A 398 -11.76 6.19 7.03
N SER A 399 -12.89 6.59 6.43
CA SER A 399 -13.97 5.66 6.07
C SER A 399 -13.59 4.60 5.03
N PHE A 400 -12.50 4.80 4.28
CA PHE A 400 -12.02 3.88 3.25
C PHE A 400 -10.76 3.12 3.68
N LYS A 401 -10.28 3.36 4.90
CA LYS A 401 -9.06 2.74 5.40
C LYS A 401 -9.19 1.21 5.44
N ASP A 402 -10.29 0.70 5.96
CA ASP A 402 -10.53 -0.75 6.04
C ASP A 402 -10.54 -1.40 4.65
N LEU A 403 -10.99 -0.66 3.64
CA LEU A 403 -10.99 -1.10 2.26
C LEU A 403 -9.57 -1.12 1.66
N LEU A 404 -8.73 -0.11 1.94
CA LEU A 404 -7.34 -0.06 1.45
C LEU A 404 -6.49 -1.21 2.02
N PHE A 405 -6.63 -1.49 3.31
CA PHE A 405 -5.80 -2.46 4.02
C PHE A 405 -6.38 -3.88 4.00
N GLU A 406 -7.60 -4.06 3.50
CA GLU A 406 -8.37 -5.31 3.32
C GLU A 406 -8.69 -6.07 4.62
N SER A 407 -7.84 -5.98 5.65
CA SER A 407 -8.01 -6.58 6.97
C SER A 407 -7.46 -5.64 8.04
N LEU A 408 -8.36 -5.07 8.85
CA LEU A 408 -8.02 -4.35 10.07
C LEU A 408 -8.52 -5.17 11.26
N ILE A 409 -7.59 -5.75 12.02
CA ILE A 409 -7.88 -6.63 13.16
C ILE A 409 -7.74 -5.82 14.43
N GLU A 410 -8.81 -5.67 15.22
CA GLU A 410 -8.68 -5.13 16.58
C GLU A 410 -7.96 -6.15 17.47
N LEU A 411 -6.90 -5.72 18.14
CA LEU A 411 -6.10 -6.59 19.00
C LEU A 411 -6.80 -6.76 20.36
N ASP A 412 -6.86 -7.99 20.83
CA ASP A 412 -7.32 -8.32 22.19
C ASP A 412 -6.20 -8.01 23.20
N LEU A 413 -6.26 -6.82 23.82
CA LEU A 413 -5.18 -6.24 24.63
C LEU A 413 -5.56 -5.94 26.06
#